data_AF-A0A7X8W7R9-F1
#
_entry.id   AF-A0A7X8W7R9-F1
#
_cell.length_a   1.000
_cell.length_b   1.000
_cell.length_c   1.000
_cell.angle_alpha   90.00
_cell.angle_beta   90.00
_cell.angle_gamma   90.00
#
_symmetry.space_group_name_H-M   'P 1'
#
loop_
_entity.id
_entity.type
_entity.pdbx_description
1 polymer ?
#
loop_
_entity_poly.entity_id
_entity_poly.type
_entity_poly.pdbx_seq_one_letter_code
_entity_poly.pdbx_strand_id
1 'polypeptide(L)'
;MKNQITKTYRERVHTWGRTSLVLAILFFISYPIITSIYFQEKPDFQVILKGLLAVAPIYWTVGIIEALTFGPMLGSGGAYLGFVTGNLTAMKVPAAIRAMQIAKVEPNSEEGEVISTIAIAISSIVTTIILIIGMLL
;
A
#
# COMPACT_ATOMS: atom_id res chain seq x y z
N MET A 1 -26.55 -18.45 -0.46
CA MET A 1 -26.44 -17.00 -0.18
C MET A 1 -25.05 -16.59 0.31
N LYS A 2 -24.47 -17.20 1.36
CA LYS A 2 -23.16 -16.82 1.91
C LYS A 2 -22.03 -16.75 0.85
N ASN A 3 -21.94 -17.75 -0.04
CA ASN A 3 -20.95 -17.79 -1.13
C ASN A 3 -21.10 -16.71 -2.22
N GLN A 4 -22.31 -16.17 -2.43
CA GLN A 4 -22.51 -15.09 -3.41
C GLN A 4 -22.08 -13.73 -2.83
N ILE A 5 -22.30 -13.54 -1.53
CA ILE A 5 -21.91 -12.32 -0.82
C ILE A 5 -20.38 -12.23 -0.72
N THR A 6 -19.71 -13.33 -0.34
CA THR A 6 -18.24 -13.38 -0.26
C THR A 6 -17.58 -13.18 -1.61
N LYS A 7 -18.13 -13.77 -2.69
CA LYS A 7 -17.63 -13.55 -4.05
C LYS A 7 -17.77 -12.08 -4.48
N THR A 8 -18.94 -11.48 -4.24
CA THR A 8 -19.20 -10.06 -4.52
C THR A 8 -18.26 -9.14 -3.74
N TYR A 9 -17.99 -9.47 -2.47
CA TYR A 9 -17.06 -8.70 -1.64
C TYR A 9 -15.64 -8.73 -2.20
N ARG A 10 -15.10 -9.91 -2.51
CA ARG A 10 -13.74 -10.04 -3.06
C ARG A 10 -13.58 -9.33 -4.40
N GLU A 11 -14.57 -9.44 -5.28
CA GLU A 11 -14.59 -8.71 -6.56
C GLU A 11 -14.53 -7.19 -6.35
N ARG A 12 -15.30 -6.66 -5.38
CA ARG A 12 -15.25 -5.25 -5.01
C ARG A 12 -13.91 -4.83 -4.43
N VAL A 13 -13.32 -5.64 -3.54
CA VAL A 13 -11.99 -5.35 -2.95
C VAL A 13 -10.93 -5.26 -4.04
N HIS A 14 -10.90 -6.19 -4.99
CA HIS A 14 -9.96 -6.10 -6.12
C HIS A 14 -10.22 -4.89 -7.00
N THR A 15 -11.48 -4.55 -7.26
CA THR A 15 -11.84 -3.39 -8.10
C THR A 15 -11.38 -2.09 -7.45
N TRP A 16 -11.72 -1.87 -6.18
CA TRP A 16 -11.30 -0.69 -5.44
C TRP A 16 -9.80 -0.65 -5.20
N GLY A 17 -9.18 -1.79 -4.86
CA GLY A 17 -7.74 -1.90 -4.66
C GLY A 17 -6.94 -1.54 -5.90
N ARG A 18 -7.32 -2.07 -7.07
CA ARG A 18 -6.68 -1.71 -8.35
C ARG A 18 -6.88 -0.25 -8.71
N THR A 19 -8.09 0.27 -8.55
CA THR A 19 -8.37 1.69 -8.79
C THR A 19 -7.52 2.58 -7.88
N SER A 20 -7.41 2.25 -6.59
CA SER A 20 -6.57 3.01 -5.65
C SER A 20 -5.08 2.94 -6.00
N LEU A 21 -4.57 1.81 -6.48
CA LEU A 21 -3.19 1.67 -6.94
C LEU A 21 -2.92 2.55 -8.17
N VAL A 22 -3.82 2.51 -9.16
CA VAL A 22 -3.69 3.35 -10.36
C VAL A 22 -3.72 4.82 -9.99
N LEU A 23 -4.65 5.24 -9.12
CA LEU A 23 -4.71 6.62 -8.64
C LEU A 23 -3.43 7.02 -7.88
N ALA A 24 -2.90 6.16 -7.02
CA ALA A 24 -1.65 6.43 -6.29
C ALA A 24 -0.47 6.63 -7.25
N ILE A 25 -0.33 5.78 -8.27
CA ILE A 25 0.70 5.91 -9.30
C ILE A 25 0.54 7.24 -10.05
N LEU A 26 -0.70 7.59 -10.43
CA LEU A 26 -0.99 8.85 -11.11
C LEU A 26 -0.63 10.06 -10.23
N PHE A 27 -0.91 10.03 -8.92
CA PHE A 27 -0.53 11.10 -8.00
C PHE A 27 0.99 11.21 -7.81
N PHE A 28 1.71 10.08 -7.74
CA PHE A 28 3.17 10.10 -7.63
C PHE A 28 3.85 10.66 -8.88
N ILE A 29 3.30 10.39 -10.06
CA ILE A 29 3.83 10.89 -11.33
C ILE A 29 3.37 12.33 -11.59
N SER A 30 2.15 12.70 -11.17
CA SER A 30 1.62 14.03 -11.43
C SER A 30 2.40 15.12 -10.72
N TYR A 31 2.85 14.90 -9.48
CA TYR A 31 3.61 15.90 -8.73
C TYR A 31 4.87 16.39 -9.47
N PRO A 32 5.84 15.54 -9.87
CA PRO A 32 7.04 16.00 -10.59
C PRO A 32 6.72 16.60 -11.97
N ILE A 33 5.66 16.16 -12.63
CA ILE A 33 5.22 16.75 -13.91
C ILE A 33 4.68 18.16 -13.69
N ILE A 34 3.80 18.34 -12.71
CA ILE A 34 3.19 19.64 -12.39
C ILE A 34 4.26 20.63 -11.96
N THR A 35 5.21 20.22 -11.10
CA THR A 35 6.30 21.10 -10.67
C THR A 35 7.22 21.47 -11.82
N SER A 36 7.59 20.53 -12.69
CA SER A 36 8.37 20.82 -13.90
C SER A 36 7.70 21.88 -14.79
N ILE A 37 6.39 21.74 -15.05
CA ILE A 37 5.63 22.71 -15.85
C ILE A 37 5.56 24.07 -15.15
N TYR A 38 5.29 24.08 -13.84
CA TYR A 38 5.13 25.30 -13.05
C TYR A 38 6.42 26.13 -12.99
N PHE A 39 7.56 25.48 -12.76
CA PHE A 39 8.87 26.14 -12.71
C PHE A 39 9.49 26.36 -14.09
N GLN A 40 8.85 25.90 -15.18
CA GLN A 40 9.37 25.94 -16.56
C GLN A 40 10.73 25.22 -16.74
N GLU A 41 11.08 24.35 -15.80
CA GLU A 41 12.32 23.59 -15.80
C GLU A 41 12.10 22.24 -16.46
N LYS A 42 12.91 21.94 -17.47
CA LYS A 42 12.87 20.63 -18.14
C LYS A 42 13.68 19.63 -17.32
N PRO A 43 13.07 18.54 -16.82
CA PRO A 43 13.80 17.54 -16.11
C PRO A 43 14.89 16.93 -17.01
N ASP A 44 16.12 16.95 -16.55
CA ASP A 44 17.21 16.27 -17.25
C ASP A 44 16.98 14.75 -17.17
N PHE A 45 16.62 14.18 -18.31
CA PHE A 45 16.34 12.77 -18.45
C PHE A 45 17.54 11.88 -18.10
N GLN A 46 18.78 12.34 -18.37
CA GLN A 46 19.97 11.58 -18.00
C GLN A 46 20.13 11.51 -16.48
N VAL A 47 19.85 12.61 -15.78
CA VAL A 47 19.91 12.65 -14.31
C VAL A 47 18.82 11.77 -13.71
N ILE A 48 17.59 11.84 -14.22
CA ILE A 48 16.49 10.97 -13.78
C ILE A 48 16.83 9.51 -13.99
N LEU A 49 17.32 9.14 -15.17
CA LEU A 49 17.65 7.74 -15.47
C LEU A 49 18.78 7.22 -14.57
N LYS A 50 19.82 8.02 -14.33
CA LYS A 50 20.91 7.65 -13.41
C LYS A 50 20.38 7.48 -11.97
N GLY A 51 19.54 8.40 -11.51
CA GLY A 51 18.91 8.31 -10.20
C GLY A 51 18.02 7.08 -10.06
N LEU A 52 17.21 6.79 -11.08
CA LEU A 52 16.35 5.61 -11.13
C LEU A 52 17.19 4.34 -11.10
N LEU A 53 18.22 4.22 -11.94
CA LEU A 53 19.09 3.04 -11.98
C LEU A 53 19.86 2.82 -10.67
N ALA A 54 20.16 3.89 -9.92
CA ALA A 54 20.83 3.78 -8.62
C ALA A 54 19.94 3.13 -7.55
N VAL A 55 18.61 3.31 -7.61
CA VAL A 55 17.69 2.84 -6.57
C VAL A 55 16.81 1.67 -7.01
N ALA A 56 16.44 1.61 -8.29
CA ALA A 56 15.48 0.66 -8.82
C ALA A 56 15.85 -0.81 -8.59
N PRO A 57 17.12 -1.27 -8.75
CA PRO A 57 17.47 -2.67 -8.50
C PRO A 57 17.13 -3.12 -7.08
N ILE A 58 17.37 -2.26 -6.08
CA ILE A 58 17.09 -2.58 -4.68
C ILE A 58 15.59 -2.57 -4.43
N TYR A 59 14.90 -1.48 -4.79
CA TYR A 59 13.47 -1.32 -4.48
C TYR A 59 12.56 -2.26 -5.29
N TRP A 60 12.90 -2.59 -6.53
CA TRP A 60 12.15 -3.60 -7.29
C TRP A 60 12.34 -4.99 -6.71
N THR A 61 13.58 -5.35 -6.33
CA THR A 61 13.83 -6.65 -5.70
C THR A 61 13.07 -6.78 -4.39
N VAL A 62 13.18 -5.78 -3.52
CA VAL A 62 12.46 -5.75 -2.24
C VAL A 62 10.95 -5.75 -2.49
N GLY A 63 10.45 -4.92 -3.41
CA GLY A 63 9.02 -4.83 -3.72
C GLY A 63 8.42 -6.15 -4.21
N ILE A 64 9.16 -6.92 -5.04
CA ILE A 64 8.72 -8.26 -5.48
C ILE A 64 8.66 -9.22 -4.28
N ILE A 65 9.71 -9.23 -3.45
CA ILE A 65 9.76 -10.09 -2.26
C ILE A 65 8.60 -9.76 -1.31
N GLU A 66 8.34 -8.48 -1.06
CA GLU A 66 7.24 -8.02 -0.21
C GLU A 66 5.88 -8.38 -0.81
N ALA A 67 5.66 -8.21 -2.12
CA ALA A 67 4.41 -8.57 -2.77
C ALA A 67 4.10 -10.06 -2.66
N LEU A 68 5.10 -10.92 -2.89
CA LEU A 68 4.95 -12.37 -2.80
C LEU A 68 4.80 -12.87 -1.37
N THR A 69 5.43 -12.18 -0.40
CA THR A 69 5.38 -12.58 1.01
C THR A 69 4.11 -12.08 1.69
N PHE A 70 3.80 -10.79 1.54
CA PHE A 70 2.72 -10.15 2.28
C PHE A 70 1.36 -10.27 1.61
N GLY A 71 1.32 -10.48 0.28
CA GLY A 71 0.09 -10.77 -0.46
C GLY A 71 -0.73 -11.90 0.16
N PRO A 72 -0.20 -13.14 0.25
CA PRO A 72 -0.91 -14.26 0.84
C PRO A 72 -1.08 -14.12 2.36
N MET A 73 -0.12 -13.50 3.05
CA MET A 73 -0.14 -13.37 4.51
C MET A 73 -1.26 -12.43 5.00
N LEU A 74 -1.49 -11.32 4.28
CA LEU A 74 -2.45 -10.29 4.68
C LEU A 74 -3.81 -10.44 4.00
N GLY A 75 -3.90 -11.20 2.91
CA GLY A 75 -5.10 -11.23 2.07
C GLY A 75 -5.23 -10.00 1.17
N SER A 76 -6.25 -9.99 0.32
CA SER A 76 -6.35 -9.01 -0.77
C SER A 76 -6.58 -7.58 -0.27
N GLY A 77 -7.49 -7.39 0.70
CA GLY A 77 -7.79 -6.08 1.26
C GLY A 77 -6.60 -5.46 1.99
N GLY A 78 -5.97 -6.25 2.87
CA GLY A 78 -4.80 -5.84 3.63
C GLY A 78 -3.60 -5.54 2.74
N ALA A 79 -3.36 -6.34 1.71
CA ALA A 79 -2.28 -6.10 0.76
C ALA A 79 -2.50 -4.80 -0.04
N TYR A 80 -3.66 -4.60 -0.66
CA TYR A 80 -3.91 -3.37 -1.44
C TYR A 80 -3.78 -2.11 -0.59
N LEU A 81 -4.39 -2.08 0.60
CA LEU A 81 -4.27 -0.94 1.51
C LEU A 81 -2.83 -0.75 1.99
N GLY A 82 -2.14 -1.83 2.33
CA GLY A 82 -0.74 -1.81 2.73
C GLY A 82 0.12 -1.17 1.65
N PHE A 83 0.07 -1.67 0.42
CA PHE A 83 0.88 -1.17 -0.70
C PHE A 83 0.58 0.27 -1.10
N VAL A 84 -0.68 0.70 -1.03
CA VAL A 84 -1.05 2.10 -1.33
C VAL A 84 -0.58 3.06 -0.23
N THR A 85 -0.68 2.65 1.04
CA THR A 85 -0.37 3.53 2.18
C THR A 85 1.09 3.47 2.64
N GLY A 86 1.83 2.45 2.21
CA GLY A 86 3.26 2.29 2.46
C GLY A 86 3.60 1.87 3.89
N ASN A 87 4.91 1.85 4.18
CA ASN A 87 5.50 1.45 5.46
C ASN A 87 5.03 0.06 5.95
N LEU A 88 4.95 -0.90 5.02
CA LEU A 88 4.43 -2.25 5.31
C LEU A 88 5.28 -2.93 6.38
N THR A 89 6.57 -3.08 6.11
CA THR A 89 7.47 -3.90 6.94
C THR A 89 7.66 -3.31 8.35
N ALA A 90 7.74 -1.99 8.50
CA ALA A 90 8.01 -1.41 9.82
C ALA A 90 6.76 -1.22 10.68
N MET A 91 5.58 -0.98 10.08
CA MET A 91 4.36 -0.66 10.86
C MET A 91 3.13 -1.51 10.51
N LYS A 92 2.79 -1.68 9.22
CA LYS A 92 1.49 -2.28 8.84
C LYS A 92 1.46 -3.79 9.06
N VAL A 93 2.51 -4.49 8.66
CA VAL A 93 2.65 -5.94 8.82
C VAL A 93 2.66 -6.32 10.31
N PRO A 94 3.49 -5.71 11.18
CA PRO A 94 3.45 -5.99 12.61
C PRO A 94 2.07 -5.72 13.23
N ALA A 95 1.41 -4.62 12.87
CA ALA A 95 0.08 -4.29 13.37
C ALA A 95 -0.97 -5.35 12.97
N ALA A 96 -0.95 -5.80 11.71
CA ALA A 96 -1.87 -6.83 11.21
C ALA A 96 -1.63 -8.19 11.89
N ILE A 97 -0.37 -8.63 11.98
CA ILE A 97 -0.03 -9.90 12.64
C ILE A 97 -0.44 -9.87 14.12
N ARG A 98 -0.19 -8.77 14.83
CA ARG A 98 -0.60 -8.63 16.24
C ARG A 98 -2.10 -8.65 16.42
N ALA A 99 -2.85 -7.98 15.55
CA ALA A 99 -4.31 -8.02 15.58
C ALA A 99 -4.85 -9.45 15.35
N MET A 100 -4.30 -10.17 14.38
CA MET A 100 -4.67 -11.57 14.12
C MET A 100 -4.34 -12.50 15.31
N GLN A 101 -3.17 -12.31 15.93
CA GLN A 101 -2.78 -13.07 17.14
C GLN A 101 -3.73 -12.83 18.31
N ILE A 102 -4.10 -11.58 18.58
CA ILE A 102 -5.05 -11.22 19.65
C ILE A 102 -6.43 -11.82 19.39
N ALA A 103 -6.88 -11.78 18.14
CA ALA A 103 -8.14 -12.37 17.71
C ALA A 103 -8.09 -13.91 17.57
N LYS A 104 -6.91 -14.53 17.72
CA LYS A 104 -6.68 -15.97 17.56
C LYS A 104 -7.13 -16.50 16.19
N VAL A 105 -6.91 -15.73 15.13
CA VAL A 105 -7.18 -16.13 13.75
C VAL A 105 -5.89 -16.40 13.01
N GLU A 106 -5.92 -17.35 12.07
CA GLU A 106 -4.77 -17.68 11.24
C GLU A 106 -4.61 -16.68 10.09
N PRO A 107 -3.37 -16.29 9.73
CA PRO A 107 -3.09 -15.64 8.46
C PRO A 107 -3.61 -16.50 7.29
N ASN A 108 -4.01 -15.86 6.19
CA ASN A 108 -4.58 -16.55 5.02
C ASN A 108 -5.95 -17.24 5.25
N SER A 109 -6.63 -16.95 6.37
CA SER A 109 -8.04 -17.28 6.57
C SER A 109 -8.97 -16.12 6.17
N GLU A 110 -10.26 -16.39 5.92
CA GLU A 110 -11.24 -15.32 5.62
C GLU A 110 -11.35 -14.32 6.78
N GLU A 111 -11.34 -14.79 8.02
CA GLU A 111 -11.37 -13.94 9.22
C GLU A 111 -10.06 -13.16 9.37
N GLY A 112 -8.93 -13.79 9.10
CA GLY A 112 -7.62 -13.16 9.07
C GLY A 112 -7.53 -12.02 8.06
N GLU A 113 -8.08 -12.19 6.85
CA GLU A 113 -8.13 -11.14 5.82
C GLU A 113 -8.96 -9.93 6.26
N VAL A 114 -10.07 -10.15 6.96
CA VAL A 114 -10.89 -9.05 7.49
C VAL A 114 -10.14 -8.30 8.59
N ILE A 115 -9.54 -9.03 9.54
CA ILE A 115 -8.81 -8.44 10.67
C ILE A 115 -7.56 -7.69 10.21
N SER A 116 -6.80 -8.27 9.29
CA SER A 116 -5.61 -7.62 8.70
C SER A 116 -6.00 -6.31 8.00
N THR A 117 -7.09 -6.31 7.22
CA THR A 117 -7.57 -5.14 6.49
C THR A 117 -7.94 -4.01 7.45
N ILE A 118 -8.65 -4.32 8.53
CA ILE A 118 -9.03 -3.34 9.55
C ILE A 118 -7.79 -2.81 10.28
N ALA A 119 -6.89 -3.69 10.71
CA ALA A 119 -5.67 -3.29 11.41
C ALA A 119 -4.80 -2.35 10.58
N ILE A 120 -4.65 -2.65 9.28
CA ILE A 120 -3.89 -1.82 8.34
C ILE A 120 -4.60 -0.50 8.11
N ALA A 121 -5.92 -0.49 7.92
CA ALA A 121 -6.69 0.73 7.75
C ALA A 121 -6.52 1.69 8.94
N ILE A 122 -6.69 1.20 10.18
CA ILE A 122 -6.51 2.00 11.39
C ILE A 122 -5.06 2.48 11.52
N SER A 123 -4.09 1.60 11.30
CA SER A 123 -2.68 1.99 11.30
C SER A 123 -2.42 3.13 10.30
N SER A 124 -3.00 3.08 9.11
CA SER A 124 -2.84 4.10 8.07
C SER A 124 -3.48 5.41 8.44
N ILE A 125 -4.71 5.42 8.97
CA ILE A 125 -5.35 6.62 9.47
C ILE A 125 -4.49 7.29 10.56
N VAL A 126 -4.04 6.52 11.55
CA VAL A 126 -3.20 7.05 12.64
C VAL A 126 -1.90 7.64 12.10
N THR A 127 -1.20 6.93 11.21
CA THR A 127 0.04 7.46 10.62
C THR A 127 -0.20 8.72 9.80
N THR A 128 -1.29 8.78 9.04
CA THR A 128 -1.64 9.97 8.24
C THR A 128 -1.95 11.16 9.14
N ILE A 129 -2.71 10.98 10.23
CA ILE A 129 -2.99 12.05 11.19
C ILE A 129 -1.69 12.58 11.81
N ILE A 130 -0.79 11.68 12.23
CA ILE A 130 0.50 12.07 12.80
C ILE A 130 1.34 12.87 11.80
N LEU A 131 1.39 12.44 10.53
CA LEU A 131 2.10 13.17 9.48
C LEU A 131 1.50 14.56 9.22
N ILE A 132 0.16 14.67 9.21
CA ILE A 132 -0.52 15.97 9.05
C ILE A 132 -0.18 16.90 10.21
N ILE A 133 -0.24 16.42 11.45
CA ILE A 133 0.11 17.21 12.63
C ILE A 133 1.59 17.63 12.55
N GLY A 134 2.48 16.70 12.23
CA GLY A 134 3.92 16.98 12.10
C GLY A 134 4.27 17.96 10.97
N MET A 135 3.43 18.06 9.93
CA MET A 135 3.60 19.05 8.85
C MET A 135 3.09 20.45 9.26
N LEU A 136 2.15 20.54 10.20
CA LEU A 136 1.56 21.81 10.66
C LEU A 136 2.34 22.49 11.79
N LEU A 137 3.19 21.74 12.50
CA LEU A 137 4.07 22.22 13.57
C LEU A 137 5.40 22.72 13.01
#